data_AF-A0A142Y214-F1
#
_entry.id   AF-A0A142Y214-F1
#
_cell.length_a   1.000
_cell.length_b   1.000
_cell.length_c   1.000
_cell.angle_alpha   90.00
_cell.angle_beta   90.00
_cell.angle_gamma   90.00
#
_symmetry.space_group_name_H-M   'P 1'
#
loop_
_entity.id
_entity.type
_entity.pdbx_description
1 polymer ?
#
loop_
_entity_poly.entity_id
_entity_poly.type
_entity_poly.pdbx_seq_one_letter_code
_entity_poly.pdbx_strand_id
1 'polypeptide(L)'
;MQGTVDKLERVLAIALEEGIQIRREWLRGVRGGLVRVGRQPILFVDESLAVTDQWDQVRAALTQLDWTDTPFGEEMIDLLGGKAPVLPSILA
;
A
#
# COMPACT_ATOMS: atom_id res chain seq x y z
N MET A 1 16.78 11.14 -8.34
CA MET A 1 15.31 11.28 -8.37
C MET A 1 14.75 9.89 -8.55
N GLN A 2 14.12 9.33 -7.53
CA GLN A 2 13.49 8.01 -7.62
C GLN A 2 12.15 8.15 -8.33
N GLY A 3 11.90 7.36 -9.38
CA GLY A 3 10.70 7.47 -10.21
C GLY A 3 9.45 6.97 -9.49
N THR A 4 8.26 7.32 -9.98
CA THR A 4 6.98 6.82 -9.44
C THR A 4 6.90 5.29 -9.49
N VAL A 5 7.50 4.66 -10.50
CA VAL A 5 7.63 3.19 -10.61
C VAL A 5 8.41 2.64 -9.42
N ASP A 6 9.63 3.14 -9.20
CA ASP A 6 10.49 2.69 -8.10
C ASP A 6 9.81 2.85 -6.74
N LYS A 7 9.09 3.96 -6.53
CA LYS A 7 8.32 4.19 -5.30
C LYS A 7 7.21 3.15 -5.13
N LEU A 8 6.42 2.92 -6.19
CA LEU A 8 5.33 1.95 -6.18
C LEU A 8 5.86 0.54 -5.89
N GLU A 9 6.93 0.13 -6.57
CA GLU A 9 7.55 -1.17 -6.35
C GLU A 9 8.06 -1.31 -4.90
N ARG A 10 8.69 -0.26 -4.37
CA ARG A 10 9.23 -0.30 -3.00
C ARG A 10 8.14 -0.39 -1.93
N VAL A 11 7.07 0.40 -2.01
CA VAL A 11 5.97 0.29 -1.02
C VAL A 11 5.25 -1.05 -1.10
N LEU A 12 5.11 -1.63 -2.30
CA LEU A 12 4.52 -2.96 -2.46
C LEU A 12 5.41 -4.05 -1.87
N ALA A 13 6.73 -3.94 -2.01
CA ALA A 13 7.68 -4.85 -1.39
C ALA A 13 7.60 -4.78 0.14
N ILE A 14 7.64 -3.58 0.72
CA ILE A 14 7.50 -3.40 2.17
C ILE A 14 6.16 -3.96 2.66
N ALA A 15 5.05 -3.64 2.00
CA ALA A 15 3.74 -4.15 2.37
C ALA A 15 3.70 -5.70 2.38
N LEU A 16 4.37 -6.35 1.41
CA LEU A 16 4.49 -7.80 1.37
C LEU A 16 5.33 -8.35 2.53
N GLU A 17 6.45 -7.70 2.86
CA GLU A 17 7.32 -8.08 3.99
C GLU A 17 6.59 -7.95 5.35
N GLU A 18 5.64 -7.02 5.44
CA GLU A 18 4.79 -6.78 6.61
C GLU A 18 3.52 -7.67 6.63
N GLY A 19 3.44 -8.66 5.73
CA GLY A 19 2.40 -9.67 5.72
C GLY A 19 1.10 -9.27 4.99
N ILE A 20 1.09 -8.14 4.27
CA ILE A 20 -0.02 -7.76 3.39
C ILE A 20 0.08 -8.55 2.09
N GLN A 21 -0.96 -9.31 1.78
CA GLN A 21 -1.03 -10.00 0.51
C GLN A 21 -1.32 -8.99 -0.61
N ILE A 22 -0.48 -8.97 -1.64
CA ILE A 22 -0.69 -8.12 -2.82
C ILE A 22 -1.37 -8.92 -3.93
N ARG A 23 -2.52 -8.47 -4.41
CA ARG A 23 -3.20 -9.03 -5.59
C ARG A 23 -3.23 -7.99 -6.69
N ARG A 24 -2.56 -8.29 -7.81
CA ARG A 24 -2.55 -7.46 -9.01
C ARG A 24 -3.55 -8.05 -9.99
N GLU A 25 -4.58 -7.29 -10.32
CA GLU A 25 -5.71 -7.78 -11.12
C GLU A 25 -6.25 -6.73 -12.07
N TRP A 26 -6.92 -7.18 -13.12
CA TRP A 26 -7.71 -6.31 -13.97
C TRP A 26 -9.07 -6.02 -13.35
N LEU A 27 -9.14 -4.94 -12.56
CA LEU A 27 -10.37 -4.54 -11.88
C LEU A 27 -11.23 -3.58 -12.72
N ARG A 28 -10.72 -3.13 -13.88
CA ARG A 28 -11.43 -2.27 -14.85
C ARG A 28 -12.00 -1.00 -14.20
N GLY A 29 -11.24 -0.40 -13.28
CA GLY A 29 -11.67 0.80 -12.56
C GLY A 29 -12.60 0.55 -11.38
N VAL A 30 -12.94 -0.71 -11.05
CA VAL A 30 -13.52 -1.03 -9.74
C VAL A 30 -12.47 -0.70 -8.68
N ARG A 31 -12.88 0.05 -7.66
CA ARG A 31 -12.00 0.60 -6.63
C ARG A 31 -11.25 -0.54 -5.92
N GLY A 32 -10.02 -0.81 -6.34
CA GLY A 32 -9.06 -1.59 -5.55
C GLY A 32 -8.65 -0.80 -4.30
N GLY A 33 -7.79 -1.40 -3.48
CA GLY A 33 -7.44 -0.88 -2.18
C GLY A 33 -7.30 -1.99 -1.15
N LEU A 34 -7.18 -1.57 0.10
CA LEU A 34 -6.88 -2.48 1.20
C LEU A 34 -8.18 -3.01 1.81
N VAL A 35 -8.30 -4.32 1.86
CA VAL A 35 -9.41 -5.03 2.51
C VAL A 35 -8.86 -6.09 3.44
N ARG A 36 -9.70 -6.54 4.38
CA ARG A 36 -9.36 -7.63 5.29
C ARG A 36 -10.30 -8.81 5.04
N VAL A 37 -9.73 -9.96 4.66
CA VAL A 37 -10.46 -11.22 4.49
C VAL A 37 -10.10 -12.12 5.68
N GLY A 38 -11.01 -12.21 6.65
CA GLY A 38 -10.72 -12.86 7.94
C GLY A 38 -9.65 -12.10 8.72
N ARG A 39 -8.46 -12.71 8.88
CA ARG A 39 -7.27 -12.08 9.49
C ARG A 39 -6.25 -11.59 8.47
N GLN A 40 -6.43 -11.93 7.18
CA GLN A 40 -5.46 -11.60 6.14
C GLN A 40 -5.76 -10.21 5.56
N PRO A 41 -4.86 -9.22 5.69
CA PRO A 41 -4.92 -8.01 4.89
C PRO A 41 -4.54 -8.32 3.44
N ILE A 42 -5.36 -7.83 2.50
CA ILE A 42 -5.14 -7.98 1.06
C ILE A 42 -5.23 -6.60 0.42
N LEU A 43 -4.16 -6.19 -0.26
CA LEU A 43 -4.13 -5.00 -1.10
C LEU A 43 -4.37 -5.39 -2.56
N PHE A 44 -5.47 -4.89 -3.12
CA PHE A 44 -5.78 -5.03 -4.54
C PHE A 44 -5.24 -3.83 -5.33
N VAL A 45 -4.43 -4.12 -6.36
CA VAL A 45 -3.88 -3.13 -7.30
C VAL A 45 -4.47 -3.37 -8.67
N ASP A 46 -5.07 -2.35 -9.29
CA ASP A 46 -5.67 -2.47 -10.61
C ASP A 46 -4.64 -2.29 -11.73
N GLU A 47 -4.33 -3.37 -12.45
CA GLU A 47 -3.37 -3.36 -13.56
C GLU A 47 -3.91 -2.67 -14.82
N SER A 48 -5.19 -2.30 -14.87
CA SER A 48 -5.73 -1.49 -15.98
C SER A 48 -5.35 -0.01 -15.87
N LEU A 49 -4.90 0.43 -14.70
CA LEU A 49 -4.55 1.81 -14.42
C LEU A 49 -3.13 2.15 -14.86
N ALA A 50 -2.90 3.43 -15.19
CA ALA A 50 -1.54 3.93 -15.37
C ALA A 50 -0.77 3.87 -14.04
N VAL A 51 0.56 3.79 -14.10
CA VAL A 51 1.42 3.70 -12.90
C VAL A 51 1.16 4.82 -11.88
N THR A 52 0.87 6.04 -12.35
CA THR A 52 0.53 7.17 -11.48
C THR A 52 -0.76 6.95 -10.71
N ASP A 53 -1.78 6.39 -11.36
CA ASP A 53 -3.07 6.09 -10.75
C ASP A 53 -2.97 4.87 -9.81
N GLN A 54 -2.17 3.86 -10.18
CA GLN A 54 -1.83 2.76 -9.29
C GLN A 54 -1.10 3.25 -8.03
N TRP A 55 -0.15 4.19 -8.18
CA TRP A 55 0.51 4.84 -7.06
C TRP A 55 -0.48 5.57 -6.16
N ASP A 56 -1.40 6.34 -6.72
CA ASP A 56 -2.41 7.05 -5.92
C ASP A 56 -3.33 6.09 -5.17
N GLN A 57 -3.74 4.98 -5.82
CA GLN A 57 -4.52 3.91 -5.19
C GLN A 57 -3.76 3.26 -4.02
N VAL A 58 -2.51 2.82 -4.25
CA VAL A 58 -1.69 2.16 -3.23
C VAL A 58 -1.40 3.11 -2.08
N ARG A 59 -0.99 4.35 -2.39
CA ARG A 59 -0.71 5.38 -1.38
C ARG A 59 -1.95 5.66 -0.53
N ALA A 60 -3.11 5.85 -1.14
CA ALA A 60 -4.35 6.10 -0.41
C ALA A 60 -4.77 4.93 0.50
N ALA A 61 -4.45 3.69 0.10
CA ALA A 61 -4.73 2.51 0.89
C ALA A 61 -3.75 2.35 2.08
N LEU A 62 -2.45 2.47 1.82
CA LEU A 62 -1.41 2.23 2.83
C LEU A 62 -1.27 3.37 3.84
N THR A 63 -1.60 4.62 3.48
CA THR A 63 -1.63 5.76 4.42
C THR A 63 -2.69 5.63 5.52
N GLN A 64 -3.62 4.67 5.39
CA GLN A 64 -4.62 4.39 6.42
C GLN A 64 -4.02 3.56 7.57
N LEU A 65 -2.86 2.92 7.36
CA LEU A 65 -2.26 2.01 8.33
C LEU A 65 -1.24 2.70 9.22
N ASP A 66 -1.16 2.20 10.45
CA ASP A 66 -0.10 2.54 11.39
C ASP A 66 1.16 1.75 11.08
N TRP A 67 2.21 2.49 10.68
CA TRP A 67 3.53 1.97 10.34
C TRP A 67 4.56 2.24 11.45
N THR A 68 4.20 2.91 12.54
CA THR A 68 5.18 3.41 13.53
C THR A 68 5.95 2.28 14.22
N ASP A 69 5.34 1.10 14.38
CA ASP A 69 5.92 -0.06 15.07
C ASP A 69 6.39 -1.18 14.14
N THR A 70 6.68 -0.87 12.86
CA THR A 70 7.15 -1.89 11.90
C THR A 70 8.62 -1.70 11.52
N PRO A 71 9.36 -2.78 11.16
CA PRO A 71 10.76 -2.70 10.74
C PRO A 71 11.06 -1.69 9.62
N PHE A 72 10.08 -1.44 8.74
CA PHE A 72 10.19 -0.50 7.63
C PHE A 72 9.36 0.78 7.81
N GLY A 73 8.94 1.07 9.05
CA GLY A 73 7.99 2.14 9.34
C GLY A 73 8.39 3.52 8.86
N GLU A 74 9.62 3.94 9.20
CA GLU A 74 10.17 5.24 8.78
C GLU A 74 10.24 5.37 7.26
N GLU A 75 10.74 4.32 6.59
CA GLU A 75 10.85 4.30 5.13
C GLU A 75 9.48 4.37 4.45
N MET A 76 8.50 3.61 4.94
CA MET A 76 7.14 3.63 4.43
C MET A 76 6.50 5.02 4.61
N ILE A 77 6.66 5.65 5.79
CA ILE A 77 6.14 6.99 6.06
C ILE A 77 6.76 8.01 5.08
N ASP A 78 8.06 7.96 4.86
CA ASP A 78 8.77 8.84 3.92
C ASP A 78 8.29 8.65 2.47
N LEU A 79 8.17 7.39 2.03
CA LEU A 79 7.69 7.06 0.68
C LEU A 79 6.25 7.55 0.45
N LEU A 80 5.37 7.42 1.46
CA LEU A 80 3.98 7.84 1.40
C LEU A 80 3.78 9.35 1.54
N GLY A 81 4.81 10.09 1.97
CA GLY A 81 4.79 11.55 2.06
C GLY A 81 4.49 12.12 3.45
N GLY A 82 4.88 11.40 4.52
CA GLY A 82 5.07 11.98 5.86
C GLY A 82 3.80 12.20 6.69
N LYS A 83 2.69 11.51 6.41
CA LYS A 83 1.50 11.58 7.28
C LYS A 83 1.40 10.38 8.21
N ALA A 84 1.27 10.69 9.49
CA ALA A 84 0.91 9.73 10.54
C ALA A 84 -0.46 9.07 10.26
N PRO A 85 -0.67 7.82 10.70
CA PRO A 85 -1.88 7.03 10.45
C PRO A 85 -3.17 7.67 10.95
N VAL A 86 -4.29 7.29 10.31
CA VAL A 86 -5.65 7.66 10.74
C VAL A 86 -6.38 6.49 11.42
N LEU A 87 -5.91 5.23 11.28
CA LEU A 87 -6.52 4.04 11.89
C LEU A 87 -5.51 3.22 12.72
N PRO A 88 -5.96 2.53 13.78
CA PRO A 88 -5.11 1.61 14.54
C PRO A 88 -4.60 0.47 13.65
N SER A 89 -3.38 -0.01 13.93
CA SER A 89 -2.67 -1.04 13.17
C SER A 89 -3.58 -2.25 12.83
N ILE A 90 -3.68 -2.58 11.54
CA ILE A 90 -4.37 -3.80 11.07
C ILE A 90 -3.47 -5.03 11.07
N LEU A 91 -2.19 -4.85 11.44
CA LEU A 91 -1.14 -5.87 11.45
C LEU A 91 -1.13 -6.70 12.75
N ALA A 92 -2.02 -6.38 13.71
CA ALA A 92 -2.23 -7.10 14.97
C ALA A 92 -3.23 -8.27 14.87
#